data_AF-A0A535E3G2-F1
#
_entry.id   AF-A0A535E3G2-F1
#
_cell.length_a   1.000
_cell.length_b   1.000
_cell.length_c   1.000
_cell.angle_alpha   90.00
_cell.angle_beta   90.00
_cell.angle_gamma   90.00
#
_symmetry.space_group_name_H-M   'P 1'
#
loop_
_entity.id
_entity.type
_entity.pdbx_description
1 polymer ?
#
loop_
_entity_poly.entity_id
_entity_poly.type
_entity_poly.pdbx_seq_one_letter_code
_entity_poly.pdbx_strand_id
1 'polypeptide(L)'
;MANLSARTRAELPDSAFAYVDSRGQRRLPINDEAHVRNALSRFNQVAFESETARDTARTRLLKAAKKYRIVPVGFITGQVVTVRARAEIAARESEASSLPRGVVTFLFSDIEDSTGLTRQLGNRYARLLAETRSLLRTAVSSSGGYVVDIRADELFAVFKGAPDALGAA
;
A
#
# COMPACT_ATOMS: atom_id res chain seq x y z
N MET A 1 -10.83 7.96 -31.87
CA MET A 1 -10.24 6.74 -31.25
C MET A 1 -9.49 5.98 -32.33
N ALA A 2 -8.17 5.86 -32.26
CA ALA A 2 -7.45 4.93 -33.12
C ALA A 2 -7.65 3.51 -32.55
N ASN A 3 -8.72 2.84 -32.98
CA ASN A 3 -8.95 1.44 -32.65
C ASN A 3 -8.29 0.59 -33.73
N LEU A 4 -7.34 -0.27 -33.35
CA LEU A 4 -7.00 -1.43 -34.18
C LEU A 4 -8.26 -2.28 -34.36
N SER A 5 -8.60 -2.60 -35.61
CA SER A 5 -9.66 -3.56 -35.90
C SER A 5 -9.29 -4.93 -35.31
N ALA A 6 -10.28 -5.74 -34.92
CA ALA A 6 -10.03 -7.06 -34.35
C ALA A 6 -9.18 -7.95 -35.29
N ARG A 7 -9.34 -7.79 -36.61
CA ARG A 7 -8.58 -8.50 -37.65
C ARG A 7 -7.13 -8.06 -37.72
N THR A 8 -6.87 -6.75 -37.74
CA THR A 8 -5.51 -6.18 -37.72
C THR A 8 -4.77 -6.52 -36.41
N ARG A 9 -5.50 -6.70 -35.30
CA ARG A 9 -4.93 -7.09 -34.00
C ARG A 9 -4.47 -8.56 -33.97
N ALA A 10 -5.13 -9.43 -34.72
CA ALA A 10 -4.79 -10.86 -34.79
C ALA A 10 -3.46 -11.10 -35.53
N GLU A 11 -3.18 -10.27 -36.54
CA GLU A 11 -1.97 -10.35 -37.38
C GLU A 11 -0.72 -9.75 -36.72
N LEU A 12 -0.87 -9.00 -35.63
CA LEU A 12 0.25 -8.39 -34.92
C LEU A 12 0.97 -9.40 -34.00
N PRO A 13 2.32 -9.37 -33.95
CA PRO A 13 3.08 -10.22 -33.04
C PRO A 13 2.86 -9.80 -31.58
N ASP A 14 3.13 -10.71 -30.64
CA ASP A 14 2.97 -10.45 -29.20
C ASP A 14 3.84 -9.28 -28.71
N SER A 15 4.95 -9.00 -29.39
CA SER A 15 5.83 -7.85 -29.14
C SER A 15 5.16 -6.49 -29.41
N ALA A 16 4.07 -6.46 -30.17
CA ALA A 16 3.26 -5.27 -30.40
C ALA A 16 2.38 -4.88 -29.20
N PHE A 17 2.37 -5.69 -28.14
CA PHE A 17 1.56 -5.51 -26.95
C PHE A 17 2.44 -5.44 -25.70
N ALA A 18 2.08 -4.54 -24.78
CA ALA A 18 2.79 -4.45 -23.51
C ALA A 18 2.47 -5.63 -22.59
N TYR A 19 1.29 -6.26 -22.73
CA TYR A 19 0.85 -7.37 -21.89
C TYR A 19 0.11 -8.43 -22.71
N VAL A 20 0.42 -9.70 -22.46
CA VAL A 20 -0.32 -10.87 -22.97
C VAL A 20 -0.51 -11.78 -21.76
N ASP A 21 -1.75 -12.17 -21.48
CA ASP A 21 -2.05 -13.05 -20.35
C ASP A 21 -1.82 -14.53 -20.69
N SER A 22 -1.91 -15.41 -19.69
CA SER A 22 -1.75 -16.86 -19.87
C SER A 22 -2.77 -17.49 -20.84
N ARG A 23 -3.91 -16.83 -21.09
CA ARG A 23 -4.94 -17.24 -22.04
C ARG A 23 -4.67 -16.73 -23.46
N GLY A 24 -3.55 -16.06 -23.69
CA GLY A 24 -3.18 -15.47 -24.98
C GLY A 24 -3.91 -14.16 -25.29
N GLN A 25 -4.62 -13.56 -24.33
CA GLN A 25 -5.29 -12.30 -24.54
C GLN A 25 -4.28 -11.15 -24.52
N ARG A 26 -4.00 -10.64 -25.71
CA ARG A 26 -3.13 -9.47 -25.93
C ARG A 26 -3.82 -8.21 -25.43
N ARG A 27 -3.16 -7.35 -24.65
CA ARG A 27 -3.68 -6.09 -24.10
C ARG A 27 -2.63 -4.99 -24.22
N LEU A 28 -3.07 -3.73 -24.14
CA LEU A 28 -2.18 -2.56 -24.20
C LEU A 28 -1.27 -2.57 -25.46
N PRO A 29 -1.83 -2.40 -26.67
CA PRO A 29 -1.03 -2.27 -27.88
C PRO A 29 -0.05 -1.09 -27.75
N ILE A 30 1.15 -1.25 -28.28
CA ILE A 30 2.25 -0.30 -28.22
C ILE A 30 2.96 -0.14 -29.58
N ASN A 31 2.29 -0.55 -30.65
CA ASN A 31 2.82 -0.56 -32.02
C ASN A 31 2.93 0.85 -32.62
N ASP A 32 2.15 1.82 -32.16
CA ASP A 32 2.22 3.21 -32.61
C ASP A 32 1.96 4.20 -31.45
N GLU A 33 2.18 5.47 -31.74
CA GLU A 33 2.11 6.57 -30.79
C GLU A 33 0.72 6.74 -30.16
N ALA A 34 -0.35 6.61 -30.96
CA ALA A 34 -1.73 6.74 -30.48
C ALA A 34 -2.08 5.60 -29.52
N HIS A 35 -1.67 4.38 -29.84
CA HIS A 35 -1.85 3.22 -28.97
C HIS A 35 -1.07 3.34 -27.68
N VAL A 36 0.16 3.86 -27.70
CA VAL A 36 0.95 4.07 -26.48
C VAL A 36 0.31 5.11 -25.58
N ARG A 37 -0.18 6.25 -26.10
CA ARG A 37 -0.92 7.24 -25.29
C ARG A 37 -2.17 6.62 -24.65
N ASN A 38 -2.94 5.88 -25.42
CA ASN A 38 -4.14 5.21 -24.92
C ASN A 38 -3.81 4.14 -23.88
N ALA A 39 -2.74 3.37 -24.10
CA ALA A 39 -2.25 2.35 -23.17
C ALA A 39 -1.80 2.96 -21.84
N LEU A 40 -1.08 4.10 -21.86
CA LEU A 40 -0.70 4.84 -20.67
C LEU A 40 -1.93 5.28 -19.86
N SER A 41 -2.96 5.80 -20.53
CA SER A 41 -4.19 6.27 -19.87
C SER A 41 -4.97 5.14 -19.19
N ARG A 42 -4.98 3.93 -19.76
CA ARG A 42 -5.80 2.81 -19.25
C ARG A 42 -5.03 1.75 -18.47
N PHE A 43 -3.72 1.92 -18.29
CA PHE A 43 -2.88 0.91 -17.64
C PHE A 43 -3.43 0.46 -16.27
N ASN A 44 -3.96 1.40 -15.49
CA ASN A 44 -4.55 1.10 -14.18
C ASN A 44 -5.89 0.34 -14.24
N GLN A 45 -6.59 0.35 -15.37
CA GLN A 45 -7.86 -0.35 -15.59
C GLN A 45 -7.65 -1.80 -16.05
N VAL A 46 -6.41 -2.18 -16.42
CA VAL A 46 -6.10 -3.53 -16.86
C VAL A 46 -5.89 -4.44 -15.64
N ALA A 47 -6.64 -5.54 -15.60
CA ALA A 47 -6.36 -6.64 -14.69
C ALA A 47 -5.12 -7.40 -15.16
N PHE A 48 -4.17 -7.61 -14.24
CA PHE A 48 -2.94 -8.37 -14.44
C PHE A 48 -3.01 -9.62 -13.56
N GLU A 49 -2.42 -10.72 -14.04
CA GLU A 49 -2.40 -12.00 -13.32
C GLU A 49 -1.47 -11.97 -12.10
N SER A 50 -0.44 -11.12 -12.13
CA SER A 50 0.50 -10.93 -11.03
C SER A 50 1.11 -9.52 -11.05
N GLU A 51 1.70 -9.13 -9.92
CA GLU A 51 2.45 -7.87 -9.85
C GLU A 51 3.71 -7.91 -10.75
N THR A 52 4.36 -9.07 -10.89
CA THR A 52 5.49 -9.24 -11.81
C THR A 52 5.09 -9.07 -13.29
N ALA A 53 3.90 -9.55 -13.67
CA ALA A 53 3.34 -9.36 -15.01
C ALA A 53 3.00 -7.88 -15.25
N ARG A 54 2.45 -7.21 -14.24
CA ARG A 54 2.18 -5.75 -14.26
C ARG A 54 3.47 -4.96 -14.44
N ASP A 55 4.52 -5.26 -13.70
CA ASP A 55 5.81 -4.55 -13.79
C ASP A 55 6.51 -4.76 -15.13
N THR A 56 6.43 -5.98 -15.66
CA THR A 56 6.93 -6.29 -17.01
C THR A 56 6.18 -5.47 -18.07
N ALA A 57 4.85 -5.42 -17.99
CA ALA A 57 4.03 -4.64 -18.89
C ALA A 57 4.29 -3.14 -18.78
N ARG A 58 4.45 -2.62 -17.56
CA ARG A 58 4.83 -1.23 -17.29
C ARG A 58 6.15 -0.87 -17.95
N THR A 59 7.15 -1.74 -17.80
CA THR A 59 8.49 -1.54 -18.38
C THR A 59 8.43 -1.49 -19.90
N ARG A 60 7.68 -2.40 -20.53
CA ARG A 60 7.47 -2.41 -21.99
C ARG A 60 6.76 -1.16 -22.47
N LEU A 61 5.71 -0.73 -21.76
CA LEU A 61 4.95 0.47 -22.09
C LEU A 61 5.80 1.74 -21.98
N LEU A 62 6.63 1.88 -20.94
CA LEU A 62 7.54 3.01 -20.79
C LEU A 62 8.63 3.03 -21.87
N LYS A 63 9.17 1.86 -22.24
CA LYS A 63 10.11 1.75 -23.38
C LYS A 63 9.46 2.22 -24.68
N ALA A 64 8.20 1.83 -24.92
CA ALA A 64 7.45 2.29 -26.10
C ALA A 64 7.18 3.81 -26.05
N ALA A 65 6.79 4.35 -24.89
CA ALA A 65 6.61 5.79 -24.70
C ALA A 65 7.88 6.58 -25.01
N LYS A 66 9.04 6.10 -24.56
CA LYS A 66 10.34 6.67 -24.91
C LYS A 66 10.61 6.62 -26.43
N LYS A 67 10.33 5.48 -27.08
CA LYS A 67 10.48 5.30 -28.54
C LYS A 67 9.66 6.33 -29.32
N TYR A 68 8.44 6.60 -28.90
CA TYR A 68 7.55 7.59 -29.52
C TYR A 68 7.64 9.00 -28.90
N ARG A 69 8.67 9.26 -28.06
CA ARG A 69 8.93 10.57 -27.42
C ARG A 69 7.73 11.13 -26.64
N ILE A 70 6.93 10.24 -26.04
CA ILE A 70 5.84 10.60 -25.13
C ILE A 70 6.42 10.75 -23.73
N VAL A 71 6.15 11.88 -23.05
CA VAL A 71 6.55 12.11 -21.66
C VAL A 71 5.37 11.77 -20.73
N PRO A 72 5.38 10.62 -20.04
CA PRO A 72 4.21 10.12 -19.34
C PRO A 72 4.14 10.63 -17.90
N VAL A 73 4.22 11.95 -17.67
CA VAL A 73 4.30 12.54 -16.32
C VAL A 73 3.14 12.12 -15.44
N GLY A 74 1.90 12.30 -15.92
CA GLY A 74 0.69 11.93 -15.16
C GLY A 74 0.60 10.42 -14.86
N PHE A 75 1.13 9.58 -15.76
CA PHE A 75 1.19 8.14 -15.53
C PHE A 75 2.20 7.80 -14.42
N ILE A 76 3.41 8.38 -14.45
CA ILE A 76 4.42 8.13 -13.42
C ILE A 76 3.91 8.56 -12.04
N THR A 77 3.35 9.76 -11.94
CA THR A 77 2.75 10.26 -10.68
C THR A 77 1.62 9.36 -10.20
N GLY A 78 0.71 8.97 -11.09
CA GLY A 78 -0.39 8.06 -10.76
C GLY A 78 0.07 6.68 -10.30
N GLN A 79 1.18 6.16 -10.86
CA GLN A 79 1.73 4.89 -10.43
C GLN A 79 2.33 4.94 -9.02
N VAL A 80 3.00 6.03 -8.64
CA VAL A 80 3.59 6.19 -7.30
C VAL A 80 2.52 6.15 -6.21
N VAL A 81 1.38 6.81 -6.45
CA VAL A 81 0.23 6.79 -5.53
C VAL A 81 -0.30 5.37 -5.35
N THR A 82 -0.45 4.59 -6.43
CA THR A 82 -0.89 3.19 -6.34
C THR A 82 0.10 2.28 -5.63
N VAL A 83 1.41 2.48 -5.79
CA VAL A 83 2.41 1.67 -5.07
C VAL A 83 2.32 1.92 -3.56
N ARG A 84 2.18 3.19 -3.14
CA ARG A 84 2.03 3.54 -1.71
C ARG A 84 0.76 2.97 -1.11
N ALA A 85 -0.39 3.16 -1.77
CA ALA A 85 -1.66 2.62 -1.30
C ALA A 85 -1.62 1.09 -1.19
N ARG A 86 -0.97 0.40 -2.14
CA ARG A 86 -0.81 -1.07 -2.09
C ARG A 86 0.16 -1.52 -1.02
N ALA A 87 1.26 -0.82 -0.81
CA ALA A 87 2.20 -1.10 0.27
C ALA A 87 1.52 -0.93 1.64
N GLU A 88 0.69 0.10 1.81
CA GLU A 88 -0.12 0.31 3.01
C GLU A 88 -1.16 -0.81 3.21
N ILE A 89 -1.85 -1.22 2.14
CA ILE A 89 -2.81 -2.33 2.19
C ILE A 89 -2.10 -3.65 2.55
N ALA A 90 -1.00 -3.98 1.88
CA ALA A 90 -0.24 -5.19 2.16
C ALA A 90 0.38 -5.19 3.57
N ALA A 91 0.85 -4.04 4.05
CA ALA A 91 1.33 -3.88 5.41
C ALA A 91 0.20 -4.13 6.43
N ARG A 92 -0.99 -3.57 6.19
CA ARG A 92 -2.18 -3.80 7.04
C ARG A 92 -2.65 -5.25 7.02
N GLU A 93 -2.63 -5.92 5.87
CA GLU A 93 -2.97 -7.34 5.78
C GLU A 93 -1.97 -8.22 6.53
N SER A 94 -0.67 -7.93 6.38
CA SER A 94 0.39 -8.63 7.11
C SER A 94 0.24 -8.44 8.61
N GLU A 95 0.00 -7.21 9.07
CA GLU A 95 -0.22 -6.86 10.47
C GLU A 95 -1.46 -7.57 11.02
N ALA A 96 -2.59 -7.51 10.32
CA ALA A 96 -3.82 -8.22 10.69
C ALA A 96 -3.67 -9.74 10.75
N SER A 97 -2.79 -10.34 9.92
CA SER A 97 -2.52 -11.78 9.95
C SER A 97 -1.76 -12.22 11.21
N SER A 98 -0.98 -11.33 11.80
CA SER A 98 -0.19 -11.56 13.02
C SER A 98 -0.98 -11.34 14.32
N LEU A 99 -2.14 -10.69 14.25
CA LEU A 99 -2.97 -10.43 15.41
C LEU A 99 -3.65 -11.70 15.95
N PRO A 100 -3.84 -11.81 17.27
CA PRO A 100 -4.63 -12.88 17.88
C PRO A 100 -6.04 -12.96 17.29
N ARG A 101 -6.55 -14.18 17.13
CA ARG A 101 -7.92 -14.48 16.67
C ARG A 101 -8.70 -15.22 17.75
N GLY A 102 -10.03 -15.14 17.68
CA GLY A 102 -10.93 -15.76 18.66
C GLY A 102 -11.31 -14.78 19.76
N VAL A 103 -11.47 -15.27 21.00
CA VAL A 103 -11.68 -14.40 22.16
C VAL A 103 -10.35 -13.70 22.48
N VAL A 104 -10.38 -12.38 22.50
CA VAL A 104 -9.22 -11.52 22.74
C VAL A 104 -9.56 -10.51 23.83
N THR A 105 -8.54 -10.05 24.54
CA THR A 105 -8.67 -8.97 25.52
C THR A 105 -8.09 -7.69 24.94
N PHE A 106 -8.85 -6.59 25.04
CA PHE A 106 -8.43 -5.27 24.59
C PHE A 106 -7.95 -4.44 25.78
N LEU A 107 -6.85 -3.74 25.58
CA LEU A 107 -6.31 -2.76 26.53
C LEU A 107 -6.27 -1.39 25.83
N PHE A 108 -6.92 -0.42 26.45
CA PHE A 108 -6.86 0.98 26.06
C PHE A 108 -6.19 1.77 27.18
N SER A 109 -5.30 2.68 26.79
CA SER A 109 -4.65 3.60 27.72
C SER A 109 -4.59 4.97 27.07
N ASP A 110 -4.75 6.02 27.87
CA ASP A 110 -4.55 7.40 27.47
C ASP A 110 -3.90 8.17 28.63
N ILE A 111 -3.28 9.30 28.33
CA ILE A 111 -2.69 10.18 29.34
C ILE A 111 -3.77 11.10 29.89
N GLU A 112 -4.01 11.02 31.20
CA GLU A 112 -4.93 11.94 31.89
C GLU A 112 -4.46 13.41 31.75
N ASP A 113 -5.39 14.31 31.48
CA ASP A 113 -5.15 15.76 31.28
C ASP A 113 -3.99 16.08 30.31
N SER A 114 -3.88 15.31 29.23
CA SER A 114 -2.85 15.50 28.21
C SER A 114 -2.84 16.90 27.58
N THR A 115 -4.01 17.52 27.46
CA THR A 115 -4.14 18.90 26.99
C THR A 115 -3.62 19.91 28.01
N GLY A 116 -3.84 19.68 29.31
CA GLY A 116 -3.22 20.47 30.39
C GLY A 116 -1.70 20.29 30.41
N LEU A 117 -1.22 19.05 30.33
CA LEU A 117 0.21 18.72 30.26
C LEU A 117 0.90 19.37 29.04
N THR A 118 0.22 19.38 27.89
CA THR A 118 0.73 20.06 26.69
C THR A 118 0.94 21.56 26.95
N ARG A 119 -0.01 22.23 27.62
CA ARG A 119 0.12 23.66 27.96
C ARG A 119 1.23 23.91 28.98
N GLN A 120 1.37 23.05 29.98
CA GLN A 120 2.37 23.19 31.04
C GLN A 120 3.80 22.89 30.57
N LEU A 121 3.98 21.88 29.72
CA LEU A 121 5.28 21.38 29.30
C LEU A 121 5.75 21.98 27.97
N GLY A 122 4.85 22.48 27.13
CA GLY A 122 5.16 23.03 25.81
C GLY A 122 6.03 22.07 24.99
N ASN A 123 7.17 22.55 24.52
CA ASN A 123 8.11 21.75 23.70
C ASN A 123 8.63 20.48 24.39
N ARG A 124 8.57 20.38 25.73
CA ARG A 124 8.99 19.17 26.45
C ARG A 124 7.95 18.05 26.37
N TYR A 125 6.70 18.35 26.05
CA TYR A 125 5.64 17.35 25.93
C TYR A 125 5.96 16.29 24.87
N ALA A 126 6.57 16.69 23.76
CA ALA A 126 6.96 15.76 22.69
C ALA A 126 7.95 14.67 23.19
N ARG A 127 8.87 15.04 24.10
CA ARG A 127 9.81 14.09 24.70
C ARG A 127 9.11 13.15 25.66
N LEU A 128 8.27 13.68 26.56
CA LEU A 128 7.44 12.87 27.46
C LEU A 128 6.64 11.85 26.66
N LEU A 129 5.97 12.31 25.59
CA LEU A 129 5.14 11.46 24.75
C LEU A 129 5.96 10.33 24.08
N ALA A 130 7.17 10.63 23.61
CA ALA A 130 8.06 9.62 23.03
C ALA A 130 8.49 8.57 24.08
N GLU A 131 8.83 9.01 25.29
CA GLU A 131 9.21 8.12 26.41
C GLU A 131 8.02 7.25 26.84
N THR A 132 6.83 7.83 27.04
CA THR A 132 5.60 7.09 27.38
C THR A 132 5.26 6.06 26.31
N ARG A 133 5.30 6.42 25.03
CA ARG A 133 5.04 5.47 23.93
C ARG A 133 6.03 4.30 23.93
N SER A 134 7.30 4.57 24.22
CA SER A 134 8.32 3.53 24.31
C SER A 134 8.01 2.56 25.45
N LEU A 135 7.67 3.10 26.64
CA LEU A 135 7.33 2.31 27.82
C LEU A 135 6.10 1.43 27.57
N LEU A 136 5.03 2.00 27.01
CA LEU A 136 3.80 1.27 26.70
C LEU A 136 4.04 0.14 25.70
N ARG A 137 4.81 0.39 24.62
CA ARG A 137 5.17 -0.67 23.67
C ARG A 137 5.95 -1.78 24.34
N THR A 138 6.91 -1.44 25.19
CA THR A 138 7.70 -2.43 25.94
C THR A 138 6.80 -3.26 26.84
N ALA A 139 5.95 -2.63 27.67
CA ALA A 139 5.03 -3.34 28.57
C ALA A 139 4.11 -4.31 27.82
N VAL A 140 3.48 -3.85 26.73
CA VAL A 140 2.63 -4.71 25.89
C VAL A 140 3.42 -5.90 25.34
N SER A 141 4.60 -5.66 24.78
CA SER A 141 5.42 -6.72 24.17
C SER A 141 5.96 -7.72 25.20
N SER A 142 6.36 -7.26 26.39
CA SER A 142 6.87 -8.10 27.47
C SER A 142 5.80 -9.02 28.05
N SER A 143 4.53 -8.60 27.99
CA SER A 143 3.37 -9.40 28.38
C SER A 143 2.75 -10.17 27.21
N GLY A 144 3.40 -10.27 26.05
CA GLY A 144 2.94 -11.07 24.91
C GLY A 144 1.76 -10.48 24.13
N GLY A 145 1.48 -9.19 24.31
CA GLY A 145 0.45 -8.45 23.57
C GLY A 145 0.94 -7.85 22.26
N TYR A 146 -0.01 -7.35 21.48
CA TYR A 146 0.22 -6.70 20.19
C TYR A 146 -0.34 -5.28 20.23
N VAL A 147 0.49 -4.29 19.92
CA VAL A 147 0.04 -2.91 19.74
C VAL A 147 -0.66 -2.81 18.39
N VAL A 148 -1.95 -2.51 18.38
CA VAL A 148 -2.75 -2.31 17.16
C VAL A 148 -2.65 -0.87 16.70
N ASP A 149 -2.66 0.06 17.64
CA ASP A 149 -2.58 1.49 17.34
C ASP A 149 -1.96 2.25 18.51
N ILE A 150 -1.27 3.34 18.19
CA ILE A 150 -0.77 4.29 19.17
C ILE A 150 -0.69 5.67 18.54
N ARG A 151 -1.58 6.57 18.96
CA ARG A 151 -1.79 7.89 18.36
C ARG A 151 -1.82 8.92 19.46
N ALA A 152 -1.08 10.01 19.27
CA ALA A 152 -0.91 11.01 20.33
C ALA A 152 -0.52 10.29 21.65
N ASP A 153 -1.35 10.42 22.65
CA ASP A 153 -1.35 9.89 24.01
C ASP A 153 -2.10 8.55 24.17
N GLU A 154 -2.92 8.18 23.18
CA GLU A 154 -3.73 6.96 23.18
C GLU A 154 -2.94 5.72 22.72
N LEU A 155 -3.17 4.62 23.41
CA LEU A 155 -2.73 3.26 23.06
C LEU A 155 -3.94 2.34 22.89
N PHE A 156 -3.89 1.50 21.85
CA PHE A 156 -4.76 0.35 21.70
C PHE A 156 -3.93 -0.92 21.48
N ALA A 157 -4.06 -1.88 22.40
CA ALA A 157 -3.36 -3.16 22.36
C ALA A 157 -4.33 -4.34 22.53
N VAL A 158 -3.91 -5.49 22.01
CA VAL A 158 -4.68 -6.75 22.06
C VAL A 158 -3.85 -7.90 22.63
N PHE A 159 -4.50 -8.74 23.43
CA PHE A 159 -3.91 -9.89 24.10
C PHE A 159 -4.77 -11.13 23.88
N LYS A 160 -4.17 -12.32 24.01
CA LYS A 160 -4.91 -13.60 23.95
C LYS A 160 -5.76 -13.86 25.20
N GLY A 161 -5.46 -13.21 26.33
CA GLY A 161 -6.21 -13.38 27.57
C GLY A 161 -6.07 -12.20 28.53
N ALA A 162 -6.98 -12.12 29.50
CA ALA A 162 -7.03 -11.04 30.48
C ALA A 162 -5.82 -10.97 31.43
N PRO A 163 -5.20 -12.09 31.88
CA PRO A 163 -4.01 -12.04 32.73
C PRO A 163 -2.83 -11.32 32.07
N ASP A 164 -2.62 -11.54 30.77
CA ASP A 164 -1.53 -10.90 30.01
C ASP A 164 -1.77 -9.39 29.85
N ALA A 165 -3.02 -9.01 29.58
CA ALA A 165 -3.42 -7.61 29.50
C ALA A 165 -3.22 -6.90 30.85
N LEU A 166 -3.56 -7.57 31.96
CA LEU A 166 -3.35 -7.05 33.30
C LEU A 166 -1.87 -6.94 33.66
N GLY A 167 -1.03 -7.89 33.23
CA GLY A 167 0.42 -7.81 33.45
C GLY A 167 1.10 -6.69 32.68
N ALA A 168 0.46 -6.15 31.63
CA ALA A 168 0.95 -5.02 30.85
C ALA A 168 0.52 -3.65 31.39
N ALA A 169 -0.51 -3.60 32.25
CA ALA A 169 -1.12 -2.38 32.78
C ALA A 169 -0.51 -1.98 34.14
#